data_AF-A0A3S5K2P6-F1
#
_entry.id   AF-A0A3S5K2P6-F1
#
_cell.length_a   1.000
_cell.length_b   1.000
_cell.length_c   1.000
_cell.angle_alpha   90.00
_cell.angle_beta   90.00
_cell.angle_gamma   90.00
#
_symmetry.space_group_name_H-M   'P 1'
#
loop_
_entity.id
_entity.type
_entity.pdbx_description
1 polymer ?
#
loop_
_entity_poly.entity_id
_entity_poly.type
_entity_poly.pdbx_seq_one_letter_code
_entity_poly.pdbx_strand_id
1 'polypeptide(L)'
;MELRRYRFNRKVGKVYLEVGNQLSEIGSTLKMIILWASAPVFGKPFAHLPAQYWVQITFLDIHSHWCYALLNSGATDALYPWFEYRKQIELQGLELCAVITTISLISIEGEHQCFDYSFSGIRGKSGIEERMKTLISNSSYSLVDISIELVY
;
A
#
# COMPACT_ATOMS: atom_id res chain seq x y z
N MET A 1 0.29 21.02 -2.77
CA MET A 1 1.15 19.99 -2.15
C MET A 1 1.46 18.97 -3.23
N GLU A 2 2.71 18.55 -3.38
CA GLU A 2 3.09 17.57 -4.39
C GLU A 2 2.61 16.17 -4.00
N LEU A 3 2.20 15.41 -5.01
CA LEU A 3 1.73 14.04 -4.85
C LEU A 3 2.90 13.13 -4.43
N ARG A 4 2.67 12.28 -3.43
CA ARG A 4 3.68 11.37 -2.89
C ARG A 4 3.25 9.93 -3.15
N ARG A 5 4.02 9.20 -3.97
CA ARG A 5 3.72 7.81 -4.31
C ARG A 5 4.82 6.89 -3.83
N TYR A 6 4.45 5.84 -3.11
CA TYR A 6 5.37 4.77 -2.77
C TYR A 6 5.29 3.67 -3.84
N ARG A 7 6.45 3.23 -4.31
CA ARG A 7 6.60 2.18 -5.32
C ARG A 7 7.29 0.97 -4.69
N PHE A 8 6.61 -0.16 -4.68
CA PHE A 8 7.16 -1.42 -4.19
C PHE A 8 7.81 -2.18 -5.35
N ASN A 9 9.14 -2.25 -5.37
CA ASN A 9 9.87 -3.00 -6.38
C ASN A 9 10.22 -4.40 -5.87
N ARG A 10 9.33 -5.34 -6.21
CA ARG A 10 9.43 -6.75 -5.84
C ARG A 10 10.58 -7.51 -6.51
N LYS A 11 11.18 -6.96 -7.57
CA LYS A 11 12.34 -7.56 -8.23
C LYS A 11 13.61 -7.41 -7.39
N VAL A 12 13.74 -6.28 -6.69
CA VAL A 12 14.95 -5.95 -5.91
C VAL A 12 14.71 -5.87 -4.40
N GLY A 13 13.46 -6.06 -3.95
CA GLY A 13 13.12 -6.04 -2.52
C GLY A 13 13.18 -4.64 -1.90
N LYS A 14 12.95 -3.59 -2.70
CA LYS A 14 13.06 -2.19 -2.27
C LYS A 14 11.77 -1.41 -2.44
N VAL A 15 11.57 -0.47 -1.53
CA VAL A 15 10.50 0.53 -1.55
C VAL A 15 11.12 1.88 -1.91
N TYR A 16 10.51 2.56 -2.86
CA TYR A 16 10.90 3.89 -3.30
C TYR A 16 9.79 4.89 -3.01
N LEU A 17 10.16 6.13 -2.71
CA LEU A 17 9.26 7.26 -2.64
C LEU A 17 9.46 8.14 -3.88
N GLU A 18 8.39 8.36 -4.61
CA GLU A 18 8.29 9.31 -5.72
C GLU A 18 7.61 10.60 -5.25
N VAL A 19 8.28 11.73 -5.45
CA VAL A 19 7.73 13.08 -5.23
C VAL A 19 8.09 13.94 -6.44
N GLY A 20 7.09 14.38 -7.19
CA GLY A 20 7.32 15.05 -8.47
C GLY A 20 8.13 14.16 -9.43
N ASN A 21 9.32 14.62 -9.84
CA ASN A 21 10.23 13.87 -10.71
C ASN A 21 11.36 13.16 -9.95
N GLN A 22 11.36 13.19 -8.61
CA GLN A 22 12.39 12.57 -7.78
C GLN A 22 11.95 11.20 -7.30
N LEU A 23 12.88 10.23 -7.36
CA LEU A 23 12.69 8.87 -6.85
C LEU A 23 13.79 8.57 -5.82
N SER A 24 13.39 8.34 -4.58
CA SER A 24 14.32 8.08 -3.46
C SER A 24 14.10 6.69 -2.89
N GLU A 25 15.19 5.95 -2.64
CA GLU A 25 15.12 4.66 -1.94
C GLU A 25 14.81 4.89 -0.44
N ILE A 26 13.85 4.14 0.09
CA ILE A 26 13.43 4.21 1.50
C ILE A 26 13.94 3.01 2.30
N GLY A 27 14.06 1.83 1.66
CA GLY A 27 14.48 0.60 2.30
C GLY A 27 13.68 -0.59 1.77
N SER A 28 13.49 -1.63 2.58
CA SER A 28 12.67 -2.82 2.24
C SER A 28 11.34 -2.88 2.98
N THR A 29 11.08 -1.91 3.87
CA THR A 29 9.93 -1.90 4.76
C THR A 29 9.35 -0.49 4.86
N LEU A 30 8.02 -0.41 4.97
CA LEU A 30 7.27 0.82 5.12
C LEU A 30 6.23 0.69 6.23
N LYS A 31 6.27 1.60 7.20
CA LYS A 31 5.25 1.73 8.26
C LYS A 31 4.27 2.84 7.89
N MET A 32 2.99 2.60 8.14
CA MET A 32 1.91 3.49 7.72
C MET A 32 0.63 3.28 8.53
N ILE A 33 -0.32 4.20 8.38
CA ILE A 33 -1.73 3.98 8.73
C ILE A 33 -2.54 4.03 7.44
N ILE A 34 -3.19 2.92 7.08
CA ILE A 34 -3.97 2.85 5.85
C ILE A 34 -5.32 3.52 6.06
N LEU A 35 -5.58 4.57 5.30
CA LEU A 35 -6.83 5.34 5.34
C LEU A 35 -7.90 4.73 4.44
N TRP A 36 -7.48 4.17 3.30
CA TRP A 36 -8.37 3.55 2.32
C TRP A 36 -7.60 2.55 1.47
N ALA A 37 -8.30 1.53 0.99
CA ALA A 37 -7.78 0.59 0.02
C ALA A 37 -8.89 0.15 -0.96
N SER A 38 -8.54 -0.01 -2.23
CA SER A 38 -9.46 -0.48 -3.26
C SER A 38 -9.74 -1.98 -3.13
N ALA A 39 -10.82 -2.44 -3.75
CA ALA A 39 -10.90 -3.84 -4.16
C ALA A 39 -9.80 -4.14 -5.21
N PRO A 40 -9.43 -5.42 -5.44
CA PRO A 40 -8.57 -5.79 -6.55
C PRO A 40 -9.19 -5.38 -7.88
N VAL A 41 -8.44 -4.63 -8.68
CA VAL A 41 -8.85 -4.21 -10.02
C VAL A 41 -7.86 -4.81 -11.03
N PHE A 42 -8.39 -5.46 -12.06
CA PHE A 42 -7.55 -5.95 -13.16
C PHE A 42 -7.22 -4.79 -14.10
N GLY A 43 -5.95 -4.59 -14.43
CA GLY A 43 -5.55 -3.46 -15.27
C GLY A 43 -4.07 -3.41 -15.63
N LYS A 44 -3.70 -2.39 -16.40
CA LYS A 44 -2.34 -2.16 -16.91
C LYS A 44 -1.89 -0.69 -16.70
N PRO A 45 -1.72 -0.24 -15.45
CA PRO A 45 -1.34 1.15 -15.15
C PRO A 45 0.06 1.53 -15.66
N PHE A 46 0.89 0.54 -15.98
CA PHE A 46 2.24 0.76 -16.51
C PHE A 46 2.43 0.04 -17.84
N ALA A 47 2.79 0.79 -18.89
CA ALA A 47 2.89 0.27 -20.26
C ALA A 47 3.85 -0.92 -20.41
N HIS A 48 4.91 -0.96 -19.59
CA HIS A 48 5.97 -1.97 -19.62
C HIS A 48 5.66 -3.24 -18.81
N LEU A 49 4.54 -3.27 -18.07
CA LEU A 49 4.11 -4.44 -17.30
C LEU A 49 2.91 -5.11 -17.97
N PRO A 50 2.75 -6.44 -17.88
CA PRO A 50 1.52 -7.08 -18.31
C PRO A 50 0.32 -6.65 -17.46
N ALA A 51 -0.88 -6.78 -18.02
CA ALA A 51 -2.12 -6.60 -17.27
C ALA A 51 -2.19 -7.65 -16.13
N GLN A 52 -2.59 -7.20 -14.95
CA GLN A 52 -2.60 -8.00 -13.72
C GLN A 52 -3.55 -7.38 -12.71
N TYR A 53 -3.74 -8.01 -11.54
CA TYR A 53 -4.51 -7.42 -10.46
C TYR A 53 -3.70 -6.41 -9.67
N TRP A 54 -4.36 -5.31 -9.32
CA TRP A 54 -3.81 -4.20 -8.56
C TRP A 54 -4.70 -3.87 -7.37
N VAL A 55 -4.08 -3.47 -6.26
CA VAL A 55 -4.76 -2.83 -5.14
C VAL A 55 -4.12 -1.48 -4.93
N GLN A 56 -4.94 -0.43 -4.96
CA GLN A 56 -4.50 0.89 -4.57
C GLN A 56 -4.68 1.06 -3.07
N ILE A 57 -3.67 1.61 -2.41
CA ILE A 57 -3.73 1.98 -1.00
C ILE A 57 -3.43 3.46 -0.84
N THR A 58 -4.16 4.09 0.07
CA THR A 58 -3.97 5.48 0.49
C THR A 58 -3.74 5.50 1.98
N PHE A 59 -2.68 6.17 2.42
CA PHE A 59 -2.19 6.03 3.79
C PHE A 59 -1.45 7.28 4.27
N LEU A 60 -1.27 7.36 5.59
CA LEU A 60 -0.30 8.26 6.21
C LEU A 60 1.04 7.56 6.41
N ASP A 61 2.13 8.17 5.95
CA ASP A 61 3.48 7.69 6.25
C ASP A 61 3.89 8.03 7.70
N ILE A 62 5.10 7.64 8.10
CA ILE A 62 5.65 7.93 9.45
C ILE A 62 5.83 9.43 9.75
N HIS A 63 5.76 10.27 8.72
CA HIS A 63 5.85 11.72 8.80
C HIS A 63 4.48 12.39 8.66
N SER A 64 3.40 11.61 8.69
CA SER A 64 2.01 12.06 8.56
C SER A 64 1.69 12.72 7.21
N HIS A 65 2.41 12.37 6.14
CA HIS A 65 2.05 12.80 4.79
C HIS A 65 0.97 11.90 4.19
N TRP A 66 0.07 12.52 3.43
CA TRP A 66 -0.93 11.80 2.63
C TRP A 66 -0.29 11.19 1.38
N CYS A 67 -0.27 9.87 1.32
CA CYS A 67 0.52 9.11 0.37
C CYS A 67 -0.32 8.03 -0.32
N TYR A 68 0.14 7.60 -1.50
CA TYR A 68 -0.50 6.57 -2.31
C TYR A 68 0.49 5.48 -2.66
N ALA A 69 0.01 4.25 -2.87
CA ALA A 69 0.80 3.20 -3.50
C ALA A 69 -0.10 2.23 -4.27
N LEU A 70 0.52 1.48 -5.18
CA LEU A 70 -0.07 0.35 -5.85
C LEU A 70 0.64 -0.94 -5.42
N LEU A 71 -0.15 -1.93 -5.05
CA LEU A 71 0.27 -3.31 -4.84
C LEU A 71 -0.12 -4.13 -6.06
N ASN A 72 0.73 -5.06 -6.48
CA ASN A 72 0.53 -5.82 -7.72
C ASN A 72 0.68 -7.33 -7.51
N SER A 73 -0.19 -8.13 -8.11
CA SER A 73 -0.14 -9.59 -7.98
C SER A 73 1.12 -10.18 -8.61
N GLY A 74 1.52 -9.66 -9.77
CA GLY A 74 2.58 -10.25 -10.58
C GLY A 74 2.25 -11.70 -10.99
N ALA A 75 3.28 -12.46 -11.35
CA ALA A 75 3.15 -13.87 -11.74
C ALA A 75 3.02 -14.84 -10.54
N THR A 76 3.20 -14.35 -9.31
CA THR A 76 3.28 -15.18 -8.09
C THR A 76 2.09 -15.00 -7.15
N ASP A 77 1.02 -14.36 -7.61
CA ASP A 77 -0.14 -13.99 -6.77
C ASP A 77 0.21 -13.29 -5.45
N ALA A 78 1.10 -12.29 -5.54
CA ALA A 78 1.58 -11.55 -4.37
C ALA A 78 0.55 -10.69 -3.66
N LEU A 79 -0.69 -10.63 -4.15
CA LEU A 79 -1.76 -9.97 -3.39
C LEU A 79 -2.31 -10.89 -2.30
N TYR A 80 -1.99 -12.19 -2.30
CA TYR A 80 -2.45 -13.11 -1.28
C TYR A 80 -2.10 -12.67 0.15
N PRO A 81 -0.85 -12.27 0.49
CA PRO A 81 -0.52 -11.71 1.80
C PRO A 81 -1.36 -10.49 2.21
N TRP A 82 -1.75 -9.66 1.24
CA TRP A 82 -2.63 -8.50 1.49
C TRP A 82 -4.06 -8.95 1.88
N PHE A 83 -4.60 -9.95 1.19
CA PHE A 83 -5.94 -10.48 1.48
C PHE A 83 -6.00 -11.15 2.85
N GLU A 84 -5.01 -11.96 3.18
CA GLU A 84 -4.91 -12.59 4.50
C GLU A 84 -4.77 -11.56 5.61
N TYR A 85 -3.95 -10.53 5.40
CA TYR A 85 -3.82 -9.42 6.34
C TYR A 85 -5.14 -8.69 6.58
N ARG A 86 -5.86 -8.32 5.51
CA ARG A 86 -7.18 -7.67 5.59
C ARG A 86 -8.16 -8.50 6.42
N LYS A 87 -8.24 -9.80 6.12
CA LYS A 87 -9.11 -10.74 6.83
C LYS A 87 -8.74 -10.83 8.32
N GLN A 88 -7.46 -10.87 8.65
CA GLN A 88 -6.99 -10.90 10.04
C GLN A 88 -7.36 -9.63 10.83
N ILE A 89 -7.31 -8.46 10.20
CA ILE A 89 -7.72 -7.19 10.83
C ILE A 89 -9.23 -7.16 11.04
N GLU A 90 -10.01 -7.59 10.05
CA GLU A 90 -11.47 -7.67 10.14
C GLU A 90 -11.94 -8.65 11.24
N LEU A 91 -11.29 -9.82 11.36
CA LEU A 91 -11.58 -10.80 12.41
C LEU A 91 -11.33 -10.27 13.83
N GLN A 92 -10.48 -9.25 13.98
CA GLN A 92 -10.23 -8.57 15.25
C GLN A 92 -11.27 -7.46 15.54
N GLY A 93 -12.23 -7.25 14.63
CA GLY A 93 -13.20 -6.16 14.71
C GLY A 93 -12.56 -4.78 14.54
N LEU A 94 -11.42 -4.70 13.83
CA LEU A 94 -10.69 -3.47 13.60
C LEU A 94 -10.84 -3.00 12.15
N GLU A 95 -10.79 -1.69 11.95
CA GLU A 95 -10.59 -1.10 10.63
C GLU A 95 -9.10 -0.85 10.35
N LEU A 96 -8.71 -0.79 9.08
CA LEU A 96 -7.33 -0.51 8.68
C LEU A 96 -6.81 0.82 9.25
N CYS A 97 -7.68 1.83 9.35
CA CYS A 97 -7.32 3.15 9.89
C CYS A 97 -7.09 3.13 11.42
N ALA A 98 -7.44 2.03 12.10
CA ALA A 98 -7.17 1.81 13.52
C ALA A 98 -5.80 1.15 13.79
N VAL A 99 -5.04 0.81 12.74
CA VAL A 99 -3.88 -0.07 12.81
C VAL A 99 -2.64 0.64 12.27
N ILE A 100 -1.52 0.48 12.96
CA ILE A 100 -0.19 0.82 12.44
C ILE A 100 0.29 -0.38 11.62
N THR A 101 0.15 -0.29 10.31
CA THR A 101 0.53 -1.32 9.36
C THR A 101 2.01 -1.22 9.01
N THR A 102 2.68 -2.36 8.90
CA THR A 102 4.02 -2.49 8.33
C THR A 102 3.93 -3.39 7.09
N ILE A 103 4.37 -2.86 5.94
CA ILE A 103 4.54 -3.64 4.71
C ILE A 103 6.04 -3.86 4.51
N SER A 104 6.46 -5.10 4.36
CA SER A 104 7.85 -5.47 4.07
C SER A 104 7.94 -6.27 2.77
N LEU A 105 9.07 -6.17 2.08
CA LEU A 105 9.43 -7.05 0.97
C LEU A 105 10.37 -8.15 1.49
N ILE A 106 9.91 -9.39 1.46
CA ILE A 106 10.66 -10.55 1.95
C ILE A 106 11.12 -11.41 0.78
N SER A 107 12.38 -11.87 0.82
CA SER A 107 12.90 -12.79 -0.20
C SER A 107 12.16 -14.11 -0.10
N ILE A 108 11.71 -14.64 -1.23
CA ILE A 108 11.11 -15.97 -1.33
C ILE A 108 12.17 -16.91 -1.88
N GLU A 109 12.33 -18.09 -1.28
CA GLU A 109 13.19 -19.13 -1.82
C GLU A 109 12.50 -19.78 -3.04
N GLY A 110 13.16 -19.75 -4.20
CA GLY A 110 12.66 -20.30 -5.46
C GLY A 110 13.68 -20.16 -6.60
N GLU A 111 13.34 -20.64 -7.80
CA GLU A 111 14.23 -20.61 -8.99
C GLU A 111 14.63 -19.19 -9.44
N HIS A 112 13.87 -18.18 -9.02
CA HIS A 112 14.17 -16.77 -9.25
C HIS A 112 14.15 -16.02 -7.93
N GLN A 113 15.24 -15.29 -7.61
CA GLN A 113 15.26 -14.34 -6.50
C GLN A 113 14.19 -13.27 -6.74
N CYS A 114 13.07 -13.40 -6.04
CA CYS A 114 11.97 -12.45 -6.04
C CYS A 114 11.51 -12.18 -4.61
N PHE A 115 10.87 -11.03 -4.42
CA PHE A 115 10.38 -10.61 -3.13
C PHE A 115 8.85 -10.59 -3.12
N ASP A 116 8.26 -11.12 -2.05
CA ASP A 116 6.83 -10.98 -1.78
C ASP A 116 6.55 -9.88 -0.76
N TYR A 117 5.30 -9.45 -0.71
CA TYR A 117 4.82 -8.64 0.38
C TYR A 117 4.64 -9.47 1.65
N SER A 118 4.99 -8.87 2.78
CA SER A 118 4.64 -9.34 4.11
C SER A 118 3.98 -8.19 4.85
N PHE A 119 2.87 -8.48 5.53
CA PHE A 119 2.09 -7.50 6.25
C PHE A 119 2.06 -7.85 7.73
N SER A 120 2.21 -6.84 8.58
CA SER A 120 1.90 -6.94 9.99
C SER A 120 1.20 -5.67 10.45
N GLY A 121 0.41 -5.77 11.52
CA GLY A 121 -0.36 -4.66 12.06
C GLY A 121 -0.34 -4.70 13.57
N ILE A 122 -0.14 -3.53 14.18
CA ILE A 122 -0.31 -3.35 15.61
C ILE A 122 -1.47 -2.38 15.80
N ARG A 123 -2.44 -2.76 16.65
CA ARG A 123 -3.54 -1.87 17.02
C ARG A 123 -2.97 -0.55 17.53
N GLY A 124 -3.43 0.57 16.96
CA GLY A 124 -3.03 1.87 17.46
C GLY A 124 -3.63 2.16 18.84
N LYS A 125 -3.22 3.29 19.43
CA LYS A 125 -3.74 3.71 20.74
C LYS A 125 -5.25 4.01 20.65
N SER A 126 -5.93 3.94 21.79
CA SER A 126 -7.35 4.34 21.89
C SER A 126 -7.58 5.73 21.27
N GLY A 127 -8.65 5.88 20.50
CA GLY A 127 -9.01 7.12 19.80
C GLY A 127 -8.30 7.36 18.46
N ILE A 128 -7.40 6.48 18.01
CA ILE A 128 -6.72 6.64 16.72
C ILE A 128 -7.69 6.49 15.54
N GLU A 129 -8.62 5.53 15.63
CA GLU A 129 -9.59 5.23 14.57
C GLU A 129 -10.50 6.43 14.32
N GLU A 130 -11.09 6.98 15.39
CA GLU A 130 -11.95 8.17 15.31
C GLU A 130 -11.19 9.36 14.77
N ARG A 131 -9.91 9.52 15.16
CA ARG A 131 -9.05 10.59 14.64
C ARG A 131 -8.80 10.43 13.15
N MET A 132 -8.53 9.22 12.66
CA MET A 132 -8.32 8.96 11.23
C MET A 132 -9.62 9.14 10.44
N LYS A 133 -10.77 8.67 10.94
CA LYS A 133 -12.08 8.90 10.31
C LYS A 133 -12.42 10.38 10.23
N THR A 134 -12.13 11.14 11.28
CA THR A 134 -12.29 12.60 11.30
C THR A 134 -11.35 13.28 10.30
N LEU A 135 -10.09 12.85 10.24
CA LEU A 135 -9.11 13.36 9.28
C LEU A 135 -9.58 13.10 7.84
N ILE A 136 -10.03 11.89 7.53
CA ILE A 136 -10.55 11.52 6.21
C ILE A 136 -11.73 12.41 5.84
N SER A 137 -12.68 12.62 6.76
CA SER A 137 -13.90 13.40 6.50
C SER A 137 -13.64 14.89 6.30
N ASN A 138 -12.61 15.44 6.95
CA ASN A 138 -12.29 16.86 6.89
C ASN A 138 -11.15 17.20 5.92
N SER A 139 -10.53 16.19 5.31
CA SER A 139 -9.43 16.34 4.38
C SER A 139 -9.93 16.78 3.01
N SER A 140 -9.19 17.68 2.35
CA SER A 140 -9.36 17.99 0.94
C SER A 140 -8.56 17.05 0.02
N TYR A 141 -7.78 16.14 0.58
CA TYR A 141 -7.01 15.15 -0.17
C TYR A 141 -7.90 13.96 -0.58
N SER A 142 -7.75 13.53 -1.84
CA SER A 142 -8.46 12.38 -2.38
C SER A 142 -8.08 11.08 -1.65
N LEU A 143 -9.03 10.16 -1.50
CA LEU A 143 -8.71 8.78 -1.09
C LEU A 143 -8.24 7.91 -2.25
N VAL A 144 -8.43 8.37 -3.49
CA VAL A 144 -8.07 7.64 -4.71
C VAL A 144 -7.00 8.41 -5.48
N ASP A 145 -5.98 7.72 -5.99
CA ASP A 145 -4.96 8.35 -6.83
C ASP A 145 -5.51 8.39 -8.26
N ILE A 146 -6.27 9.43 -8.56
CA ILE A 146 -6.94 9.64 -9.84
C ILE A 146 -5.97 9.84 -11.02
N SER A 147 -4.68 10.00 -10.75
CA SER A 147 -3.66 10.12 -11.80
C SER A 147 -3.23 8.78 -12.39
N ILE A 148 -3.67 7.67 -11.78
CA ILE A 148 -3.43 6.32 -12.26
C ILE A 148 -4.74 5.78 -12.81
N GLU A 149 -4.79 5.57 -14.13
CA GLU A 149 -5.94 4.91 -14.75
C GLU A 149 -5.87 3.40 -14.51
N LEU A 150 -6.74 2.93 -13.61
CA LEU A 150 -7.07 1.52 -13.43
C LEU A 150 -8.41 1.26 -14.11
N VAL A 151 -8.43 1.16 -15.43
CA VAL A 151 -9.66 0.86 -16.20
C VAL A 151 -9.38 -0.22 -17.25
N TYR A 152 -10.10 -1.33 -17.15
CA TYR A 152 -10.62 -2.12 -18.26
C TYR A 152 -11.91 -2.83 -17.81
#